data_AF-A0A3P7CX01-F1
#
_entry.id   AF-A0A3P7CX01-F1
#
_cell.length_a   1.000
_cell.length_b   1.000
_cell.length_c   1.000
_cell.angle_alpha   90.00
_cell.angle_beta   90.00
_cell.angle_gamma   90.00
#
_symmetry.space_group_name_H-M   'P 1'
#
loop_
_entity.id
_entity.type
_entity.pdbx_description
1 polymer ?
#
loop_
_entity_poly.entity_id
_entity_poly.type
_entity_poly.pdbx_seq_one_letter_code
_entity_poly.pdbx_strand_id
1 'polypeptide(L)'
;MVTFILGNKMLLTQQILLRLIVFFYHPTSDLRESLSSIRRTVETRHGEEVADQMISGCLFLRYLCPALHGPTLFGLTNAVPDEPRVSRNLTLIAKVLQTMANFSHFEAKENYMRFMNEFVVAMRDEMRAFLRAISTTAGTDVNPDIWIKRTNATYNCHSSIDLGYELTMMHRYLSAVVEAHPNVSHSSSADLIIHP
;
A
#
# COMPACT_ATOMS: atom_id res chain seq x y z
N MET A 1 2.35 13.96 -36.20
CA MET A 1 1.92 14.82 -35.07
C MET A 1 1.38 14.02 -33.88
N VAL A 2 0.47 13.05 -34.09
CA VAL A 2 -0.05 12.16 -33.03
C VAL A 2 1.06 11.34 -32.35
N THR A 3 2.01 10.77 -33.11
CA THR A 3 3.16 10.00 -32.59
C THR A 3 4.11 10.83 -31.72
N PHE A 4 4.22 12.14 -31.97
CA PHE A 4 5.12 13.04 -31.24
C PHE A 4 4.52 13.48 -29.89
N ILE A 5 3.19 13.69 -29.87
CA ILE A 5 2.44 13.95 -28.63
C ILE A 5 2.37 12.68 -27.77
N LEU A 6 2.21 11.50 -28.40
CA LEU A 6 2.28 10.21 -27.71
C LEU A 6 3.68 9.97 -27.13
N GLY A 7 4.75 10.26 -27.89
CA GLY A 7 6.13 10.14 -27.44
C GLY A 7 6.45 10.99 -26.21
N ASN A 8 6.07 12.28 -26.21
CA ASN A 8 6.27 13.15 -25.04
C ASN A 8 5.41 12.75 -23.83
N LYS A 9 4.18 12.27 -24.06
CA LYS A 9 3.32 11.74 -22.98
C LYS A 9 3.84 10.43 -22.40
N MET A 10 4.38 9.55 -23.23
CA MET A 10 5.00 8.30 -22.82
C MET A 10 6.26 8.57 -21.99
N LEU A 11 7.12 9.49 -22.42
CA LEU A 11 8.35 9.84 -21.71
C LEU A 11 8.05 10.51 -20.36
N LEU A 12 7.02 11.35 -20.28
CA LEU A 12 6.55 11.92 -19.01
C LEU A 12 5.95 10.85 -18.09
N THR A 13 5.14 9.93 -18.64
CA THR A 13 4.56 8.80 -17.90
C THR A 13 5.67 7.90 -17.35
N GLN A 14 6.68 7.57 -18.16
CA GLN A 14 7.87 6.83 -17.78
C GLN A 14 8.68 7.54 -16.68
N GLN A 15 8.93 8.84 -16.82
CA GLN A 15 9.67 9.60 -15.81
C GLN A 15 8.91 9.72 -14.49
N ILE A 16 7.59 9.90 -14.52
CA ILE A 16 6.76 9.92 -13.31
C ILE A 16 6.72 8.54 -12.66
N LEU A 17 6.54 7.48 -13.44
CA LEU A 17 6.61 6.10 -12.96
C LEU A 17 7.94 5.80 -12.30
N LEU A 18 9.06 6.13 -12.96
CA LEU A 18 10.40 5.95 -12.41
C LEU A 18 10.61 6.77 -11.14
N ARG A 19 10.15 8.03 -11.10
CA ARG A 19 10.24 8.86 -9.89
C ARG A 19 9.40 8.32 -8.74
N LEU A 20 8.20 7.79 -9.01
CA LEU A 20 7.37 7.15 -8.00
C LEU A 20 8.05 5.87 -7.49
N ILE A 21 8.54 5.01 -8.39
CA ILE A 21 9.26 3.78 -8.02
C ILE A 21 10.51 4.12 -7.19
N VAL A 22 11.30 5.13 -7.58
CA VAL A 22 12.48 5.60 -6.84
C VAL A 22 12.11 6.20 -5.49
N PHE A 23 11.04 6.97 -5.40
CA PHE A 23 10.52 7.49 -4.13
C PHE A 23 10.13 6.35 -3.18
N PHE A 24 9.43 5.34 -3.69
CA PHE A 24 9.04 4.16 -2.91
C PHE A 24 10.18 3.14 -2.74
N TYR A 25 11.35 3.35 -3.34
CA TYR A 25 12.56 2.55 -3.08
C TYR A 25 13.14 2.83 -1.70
N HIS A 26 12.72 3.95 -1.06
CA HIS A 26 12.98 4.27 0.33
C HIS A 26 11.69 4.24 1.16
N PRO A 27 11.05 3.06 1.33
CA PRO A 27 9.92 2.96 2.23
C PRO A 27 10.37 3.24 3.67
N THR A 28 9.48 3.84 4.47
CA THR A 28 9.71 3.94 5.91
C THR A 28 9.94 2.53 6.48
N SER A 29 10.78 2.42 7.52
CA SER A 29 11.14 1.13 8.12
C SER A 29 9.92 0.28 8.46
N ASP A 30 8.85 0.95 8.91
CA ASP A 30 7.67 0.30 9.47
C ASP A 30 6.76 -0.27 8.38
N LEU A 31 6.65 0.44 7.24
CA LEU A 31 5.96 -0.09 6.06
C LEU A 31 6.70 -1.31 5.52
N ARG A 32 8.03 -1.22 5.41
CA ARG A 32 8.86 -2.33 4.93
C ARG A 32 8.72 -3.56 5.82
N GLU A 33 8.77 -3.41 7.14
CA GLU A 33 8.56 -4.51 8.09
C GLU A 33 7.18 -5.16 7.94
N SER A 34 6.13 -4.34 7.82
CA SER A 34 4.76 -4.82 7.61
C SER A 34 4.64 -5.63 6.32
N LEU A 35 5.19 -5.10 5.21
CA LEU A 35 5.20 -5.79 3.93
C LEU A 35 6.04 -7.07 3.97
N SER A 36 7.17 -7.08 4.69
CA SER A 36 7.97 -8.29 4.90
C SER A 36 7.22 -9.38 5.67
N SER A 37 6.47 -9.00 6.71
CA SER A 37 5.63 -9.94 7.45
C SER A 37 4.53 -10.54 6.57
N ILE A 38 3.87 -9.71 5.75
CA ILE A 38 2.86 -10.15 4.80
C ILE A 38 3.48 -11.10 3.77
N ARG A 39 4.59 -10.72 3.14
CA ARG A 39 5.29 -11.55 2.15
C ARG A 39 5.61 -12.90 2.76
N ARG A 40 6.31 -12.95 3.89
CA ARG A 40 6.73 -14.20 4.53
C ARG A 40 5.54 -15.14 4.75
N THR A 41 4.44 -14.59 5.25
CA THR A 41 3.22 -15.35 5.53
C THR A 41 2.59 -15.90 4.25
N VAL A 42 2.45 -15.07 3.22
CA VAL A 42 1.81 -15.46 1.95
C VAL A 42 2.71 -16.42 1.17
N GLU A 43 4.00 -16.16 1.11
CA GLU A 43 4.98 -16.96 0.39
C GLU A 43 5.06 -18.38 0.94
N THR A 44 5.05 -18.53 2.28
CA THR A 44 5.04 -19.85 2.94
C THR A 44 3.78 -20.66 2.63
N ARG A 45 2.62 -20.00 2.42
CA ARG A 45 1.32 -20.67 2.26
C ARG A 45 0.88 -20.84 0.81
N HIS A 46 1.25 -19.90 -0.05
CA HIS A 46 0.68 -19.72 -1.39
C HIS A 46 1.75 -19.52 -2.47
N GLY A 47 3.04 -19.47 -2.10
CA GLY A 47 4.15 -19.31 -3.03
C GLY A 47 4.49 -17.86 -3.34
N GLU A 48 5.64 -17.68 -3.98
CA GLU A 48 6.26 -16.38 -4.23
C GLU A 48 5.43 -15.48 -5.15
N GLU A 49 4.81 -16.04 -6.19
CA GLU A 49 4.02 -15.26 -7.15
C GLU A 49 2.79 -14.62 -6.49
N VAL A 50 2.11 -15.35 -5.60
CA VAL A 50 0.96 -14.84 -4.86
C VAL A 50 1.40 -13.77 -3.86
N ALA A 51 2.59 -13.91 -3.28
CA ALA A 51 3.17 -12.89 -2.42
C ALA A 51 3.46 -11.60 -3.22
N ASP A 52 4.07 -11.69 -4.40
CA ASP A 52 4.29 -10.54 -5.30
C ASP A 52 2.96 -9.82 -5.60
N GLN A 53 1.92 -10.56 -5.97
CA GLN A 53 0.59 -10.02 -6.26
C GLN A 53 -0.07 -9.37 -5.04
N MET A 54 0.07 -9.98 -3.85
CA MET A 54 -0.49 -9.43 -2.61
C MET A 54 0.17 -8.10 -2.25
N ILE A 55 1.50 -8.05 -2.24
CA ILE A 55 2.26 -6.84 -1.93
C ILE A 55 1.94 -5.75 -2.96
N SER A 56 1.91 -6.11 -4.24
CA SER A 56 1.53 -5.21 -5.33
C SER A 56 0.11 -4.64 -5.15
N GLY A 57 -0.87 -5.49 -4.81
CA GLY A 57 -2.25 -5.10 -4.57
C GLY A 57 -2.43 -4.25 -3.30
N CYS A 58 -1.59 -4.40 -2.29
CA CYS A 58 -1.59 -3.51 -1.14
C CYS A 58 -1.06 -2.12 -1.48
N LEU A 59 0.02 -2.04 -2.26
CA LEU A 59 0.68 -0.77 -2.54
C LEU A 59 0.06 -0.01 -3.70
N PHE A 60 -0.10 -0.63 -4.85
CA PHE A 60 -0.55 0.08 -6.04
C PHE A 60 -2.06 0.29 -6.01
N LEU A 61 -2.82 -0.78 -5.78
CA LEU A 61 -4.29 -0.69 -5.85
C LEU A 61 -4.90 0.05 -4.66
N ARG A 62 -4.32 -0.06 -3.46
CA ARG A 62 -4.92 0.52 -2.23
C ARG A 62 -4.24 1.79 -1.72
N TYR A 63 -3.05 2.14 -2.23
CA TYR A 63 -2.35 3.34 -1.79
C TYR A 63 -2.00 4.27 -2.95
N LEU A 64 -1.14 3.84 -3.88
CA LEU A 64 -0.59 4.73 -4.91
C LEU A 64 -1.62 5.15 -5.96
N CYS A 65 -2.40 4.21 -6.50
CA CYS A 65 -3.44 4.55 -7.48
C CYS A 65 -4.55 5.42 -6.86
N PRO A 66 -5.06 5.13 -5.65
CA PRO A 66 -5.97 6.05 -4.96
C PRO A 66 -5.38 7.45 -4.77
N ALA A 67 -4.11 7.57 -4.38
CA ALA A 67 -3.42 8.85 -4.23
C ALA A 67 -3.29 9.63 -5.56
N LEU A 68 -3.10 8.92 -6.67
CA LEU A 68 -3.08 9.54 -8.01
C LEU A 68 -4.45 10.02 -8.47
N HIS A 69 -5.53 9.31 -8.12
CA HIS A 69 -6.89 9.71 -8.48
C HIS A 69 -7.41 10.85 -7.60
N GLY A 70 -7.02 10.88 -6.33
CA GLY A 70 -7.48 11.88 -5.36
C GLY A 70 -6.32 12.55 -4.62
N PRO A 71 -5.43 13.29 -5.30
CA PRO A 71 -4.21 13.81 -4.67
C PRO A 71 -4.49 14.80 -3.52
N THR A 72 -5.63 15.52 -3.55
CA THR A 72 -6.05 16.39 -2.43
C THR A 72 -6.46 15.61 -1.19
N LEU A 73 -7.11 14.45 -1.35
CA LEU A 73 -7.50 13.58 -0.23
C LEU A 73 -6.27 12.97 0.47
N PHE A 74 -5.19 12.79 -0.28
CA PHE A 74 -3.90 12.30 0.23
C PHE A 74 -2.94 13.44 0.62
N GLY A 75 -3.41 14.69 0.64
CA GLY A 75 -2.60 15.84 1.06
C GLY A 75 -1.43 16.19 0.13
N LEU A 76 -1.42 15.69 -1.10
CA LEU A 76 -0.34 15.93 -2.08
C LEU A 76 -0.43 17.32 -2.72
N THR A 77 -1.63 17.90 -2.76
CA THR A 77 -1.88 19.24 -3.27
C THR A 77 -3.08 19.88 -2.59
N ASN A 78 -3.04 21.21 -2.39
CA ASN A 78 -4.15 21.98 -1.81
C ASN A 78 -5.39 22.01 -2.72
N ALA A 79 -5.19 21.90 -4.04
CA ALA A 79 -6.25 21.74 -5.02
C ALA A 79 -5.67 21.05 -6.27
N VAL A 80 -6.46 20.19 -6.91
CA VAL A 80 -6.13 19.74 -8.27
C VAL A 80 -6.39 20.91 -9.20
N PRO A 81 -5.47 21.25 -10.12
CA PRO A 81 -5.77 22.27 -11.13
C PRO A 81 -7.07 21.94 -11.85
N ASP A 82 -7.97 22.91 -12.01
CA ASP A 82 -9.29 22.73 -12.67
C ASP A 82 -9.18 22.32 -14.16
N GLU A 83 -7.96 22.18 -14.68
CA GLU A 83 -7.72 21.77 -16.05
C GLU A 83 -8.05 20.27 -16.23
N PRO A 84 -9.09 19.91 -17.01
CA PRO A 84 -9.52 18.52 -17.18
C PRO A 84 -8.42 17.61 -17.76
N ARG A 85 -7.42 18.20 -18.42
CA ARG A 85 -6.27 17.49 -18.98
C ARG A 85 -5.37 16.90 -17.90
N VAL A 86 -5.21 17.57 -16.76
CA VAL A 86 -4.35 17.10 -15.66
C VAL A 86 -4.97 15.86 -15.03
N SER A 87 -6.24 15.93 -14.64
CA SER A 87 -6.99 14.79 -14.11
C SER A 87 -6.96 13.59 -15.07
N ARG A 88 -7.23 13.81 -16.36
CA ARG A 88 -7.15 12.76 -17.38
C ARG A 88 -5.76 12.15 -17.50
N ASN A 89 -4.69 12.95 -17.45
CA ASN A 89 -3.33 12.42 -17.52
C ASN A 89 -3.00 11.57 -16.26
N LEU A 90 -3.42 12.01 -15.07
CA LEU A 90 -3.24 11.25 -13.83
C LEU A 90 -3.98 9.90 -13.88
N THR A 91 -5.22 9.89 -14.39
CA THR A 91 -5.97 8.64 -14.59
C THR A 91 -5.26 7.71 -15.56
N LEU A 92 -4.71 8.22 -16.66
CA LEU A 92 -3.96 7.40 -17.61
C LEU A 92 -2.70 6.80 -16.95
N ILE A 93 -1.95 7.59 -16.17
CA ILE A 93 -0.77 7.14 -15.43
C ILE A 93 -1.15 6.06 -14.42
N ALA A 94 -2.19 6.29 -13.61
CA ALA A 94 -2.68 5.33 -12.63
C ALA A 94 -3.12 4.03 -13.29
N LYS A 95 -3.74 4.11 -14.46
CA LYS A 95 -4.14 2.94 -15.25
C LYS A 95 -2.93 2.13 -15.74
N VAL A 96 -1.86 2.78 -16.22
CA VAL A 96 -0.60 2.10 -16.59
C VAL A 96 0.00 1.37 -15.39
N LEU A 97 0.12 2.10 -14.27
CA LEU A 97 0.65 1.57 -13.02
C LEU A 97 -0.15 0.36 -12.55
N GLN A 98 -1.48 0.45 -12.59
CA GLN A 98 -2.35 -0.65 -12.20
C GLN A 98 -2.19 -1.87 -13.10
N THR A 99 -2.10 -1.69 -14.42
CA THR A 99 -1.88 -2.79 -15.37
C THR A 99 -0.53 -3.48 -15.11
N MET A 100 0.53 -2.71 -14.83
CA MET A 100 1.85 -3.22 -14.45
C MET A 100 1.81 -3.98 -13.11
N ALA A 101 1.19 -3.38 -12.09
CA ALA A 101 1.03 -3.94 -10.76
C ALA A 101 0.24 -5.27 -10.77
N ASN A 102 -0.73 -5.39 -11.68
CA ASN A 102 -1.50 -6.61 -11.90
C ASN A 102 -0.77 -7.65 -12.77
N PHE A 103 0.47 -7.38 -13.20
CA PHE A 103 1.23 -8.20 -14.15
C PHE A 103 0.46 -8.55 -15.43
N SER A 104 -0.41 -7.64 -15.86
CA SER A 104 -1.36 -7.85 -16.94
C SER A 104 -0.95 -7.09 -18.21
N HIS A 105 -1.85 -7.04 -19.21
CA HIS A 105 -1.67 -6.29 -20.44
C HIS A 105 -3.01 -5.65 -20.84
N PHE A 106 -2.95 -4.60 -21.65
CA PHE A 106 -4.13 -3.95 -22.21
C PHE A 106 -4.78 -4.85 -23.28
N GLU A 107 -6.06 -5.16 -23.08
CA GLU A 107 -6.86 -6.01 -23.97
C GLU A 107 -7.35 -5.26 -25.23
N ALA A 108 -7.98 -5.98 -26.17
CA ALA A 108 -8.54 -5.39 -27.39
C ALA A 108 -9.64 -4.34 -27.13
N LYS A 109 -10.32 -4.39 -25.98
CA LYS A 109 -11.29 -3.37 -25.55
C LYS A 109 -10.63 -2.01 -25.25
N GLU A 110 -9.30 -1.99 -25.10
CA GLU A 110 -8.50 -0.83 -24.72
C GLU A 110 -7.48 -0.49 -25.81
N ASN A 111 -7.92 -0.52 -27.09
CA ASN A 111 -7.04 -0.29 -28.25
C ASN A 111 -6.18 0.97 -28.16
N TYR A 112 -6.68 2.04 -27.53
CA TYR A 112 -5.93 3.28 -27.35
C TYR A 112 -4.74 3.16 -26.39
N MET A 113 -4.65 2.10 -25.57
CA MET A 113 -3.55 1.82 -24.63
C MET A 113 -2.62 0.69 -25.10
N ARG A 114 -2.95 0.00 -26.19
CA ARG A 114 -2.17 -1.17 -26.66
C ARG A 114 -0.71 -0.86 -26.93
N PHE A 115 -0.39 0.35 -27.38
CA PHE A 115 0.99 0.79 -27.63
C PHE A 115 1.87 0.71 -26.37
N MET A 116 1.26 0.69 -25.19
CA MET A 116 1.96 0.64 -23.90
C MET A 116 2.29 -0.77 -23.43
N ASN A 117 1.76 -1.81 -24.10
CA ASN A 117 2.03 -3.19 -23.71
C ASN A 117 3.52 -3.52 -23.80
N GLU A 118 4.25 -2.98 -24.77
CA GLU A 118 5.70 -3.16 -24.89
C GLU A 118 6.43 -2.62 -23.64
N PHE A 119 6.05 -1.43 -23.19
CA PHE A 119 6.58 -0.83 -21.95
C PHE A 119 6.21 -1.64 -20.70
N VAL A 120 4.94 -2.07 -20.58
CA VAL A 120 4.47 -2.89 -19.45
C VAL A 120 5.22 -4.22 -19.38
N VAL A 121 5.50 -4.85 -20.54
CA VAL A 121 6.31 -6.07 -20.62
C VAL A 121 7.73 -5.80 -20.13
N ALA A 122 8.37 -4.74 -20.65
CA ALA A 122 9.76 -4.40 -20.30
C ALA A 122 9.94 -4.08 -18.82
N MET A 123 8.92 -3.55 -18.14
CA MET A 123 8.98 -3.18 -16.72
C MET A 123 8.53 -4.28 -15.77
N ARG A 124 8.13 -5.46 -16.24
CA ARG A 124 7.67 -6.54 -15.36
C ARG A 124 8.75 -6.99 -14.38
N ASP A 125 9.98 -7.20 -14.87
CA ASP A 125 11.07 -7.70 -14.03
C ASP A 125 11.51 -6.65 -13.01
N GLU A 126 11.59 -5.38 -13.42
CA GLU A 126 11.84 -4.25 -12.52
C GLU A 126 10.75 -4.11 -11.45
N MET A 127 9.47 -4.29 -11.82
CA MET A 127 8.37 -4.29 -10.85
C MET A 127 8.52 -5.41 -9.82
N ARG A 128 8.88 -6.63 -10.25
CA ARG A 128 9.12 -7.75 -9.33
C ARG A 128 10.33 -7.49 -8.43
N ALA A 129 11.42 -6.96 -8.97
CA ALA A 129 12.62 -6.60 -8.21
C ALA A 129 12.30 -5.52 -7.16
N PHE A 130 11.54 -4.49 -7.54
CA PHE A 130 11.04 -3.47 -6.63
C PHE A 130 10.18 -4.08 -5.51
N LEU A 131 9.20 -4.91 -5.84
CA LEU A 131 8.33 -5.55 -4.84
C LEU A 131 9.13 -6.40 -3.86
N ARG A 132 10.14 -7.14 -4.33
CA ARG A 132 11.04 -7.92 -3.48
C ARG A 132 11.88 -7.01 -2.58
N ALA A 133 12.46 -5.94 -3.10
CA ALA A 133 13.30 -5.01 -2.34
C ALA A 133 12.54 -4.35 -1.18
N ILE A 134 11.29 -3.93 -1.41
CA ILE A 134 10.49 -3.25 -0.38
C ILE A 134 9.78 -4.22 0.58
N SER A 135 9.79 -5.52 0.30
CA SER A 135 9.18 -6.56 1.14
C SER A 135 10.18 -7.57 1.67
N THR A 136 11.48 -7.31 1.53
CA THR A 136 12.53 -8.16 2.12
C THR A 136 13.40 -7.32 3.05
N THR A 137 13.35 -7.61 4.34
CA THR A 137 14.34 -7.11 5.30
C THR A 137 15.51 -8.07 5.33
N ALA A 138 16.68 -7.65 4.84
CA ALA A 138 17.90 -8.43 4.95
C ALA A 138 18.24 -8.65 6.43
N GLY A 139 18.17 -9.90 6.90
CA GLY A 139 18.89 -10.38 8.07
C GLY A 139 18.58 -9.72 9.41
N THR A 140 17.34 -9.80 9.89
CA THR A 140 17.15 -9.92 11.33
C THR A 140 16.39 -11.21 11.60
N ASP A 141 17.12 -12.19 12.12
CA ASP A 141 16.57 -13.34 12.78
C ASP A 141 15.50 -12.86 13.75
N VAL A 142 14.30 -13.42 13.63
CA VAL A 142 13.14 -13.01 14.42
C VAL A 142 13.37 -13.48 15.85
N ASN A 143 14.15 -12.73 16.62
CA ASN A 143 14.09 -12.80 18.06
C ASN A 143 12.82 -12.03 18.49
N PRO A 144 11.83 -12.68 19.14
CA PRO A 144 10.62 -12.03 19.66
C PRO A 144 10.90 -10.77 20.50
N ASP A 145 12.07 -10.69 21.13
CA ASP A 145 12.50 -9.55 21.94
C ASP A 145 12.72 -8.26 21.11
N ILE A 146 12.99 -8.38 19.81
CA ILE A 146 13.15 -7.24 18.88
C ILE A 146 11.79 -6.59 18.62
N TRP A 147 10.73 -7.37 18.44
CA TRP A 147 9.38 -6.84 18.31
C TRP A 147 9.00 -6.07 19.57
N ILE A 148 9.16 -6.67 20.77
CA ILE A 148 8.83 -6.01 22.05
C ILE A 148 9.59 -4.69 22.25
N LYS A 149 10.90 -4.66 21.96
CA LYS A 149 11.71 -3.43 22.02
C LYS A 149 11.27 -2.37 21.01
N ARG A 150 10.81 -2.78 19.83
CA ARG A 150 10.40 -1.87 18.75
C ARG A 150 8.97 -1.37 18.95
N THR A 151 8.05 -2.18 19.46
CA THR A 151 6.72 -1.73 19.92
C THR A 151 6.88 -0.61 20.95
N ASN A 152 7.85 -0.74 21.86
CA ASN A 152 8.18 0.30 22.84
C ASN A 152 8.71 1.60 22.22
N ALA A 153 9.36 1.55 21.06
CA ALA A 153 9.76 2.75 20.30
C ALA A 153 8.58 3.35 19.50
N THR A 154 7.66 2.53 19.01
CA THR A 154 6.45 2.97 18.29
C THR A 154 5.43 3.67 19.20
N TYR A 155 5.39 3.34 20.51
CA TYR A 155 4.58 4.07 21.50
C TYR A 155 5.04 5.53 21.72
N ASN A 156 6.16 5.96 21.13
CA ASN A 156 6.58 7.36 21.11
C ASN A 156 5.92 8.18 19.97
N CYS A 157 4.86 7.67 19.33
CA CYS A 157 4.02 8.43 18.39
C CYS A 157 3.13 9.49 19.06
N HIS A 158 3.23 9.65 20.39
CA HIS A 158 2.47 10.61 21.21
C HIS A 158 2.68 12.08 20.78
N SER A 159 3.68 12.38 19.96
CA SER A 159 3.88 13.70 19.34
C SER A 159 3.10 13.92 18.05
N SER A 160 2.53 12.87 17.46
CA SER A 160 1.90 12.89 16.13
C SER A 160 0.44 12.41 16.14
N ILE A 161 -0.01 11.77 17.22
CA ILE A 161 -1.37 11.22 17.36
C ILE A 161 -1.92 11.68 18.71
N ASP A 162 -3.10 12.31 18.71
CA ASP A 162 -3.84 12.62 19.93
C ASP A 162 -4.45 11.33 20.49
N LEU A 163 -3.68 10.67 21.36
CA LEU A 163 -4.06 9.39 21.94
C LEU A 163 -5.37 9.48 22.75
N GLY A 164 -5.62 10.62 23.42
CA GLY A 164 -6.85 10.81 24.20
C GLY A 164 -8.09 10.83 23.31
N TYR A 165 -8.00 11.51 22.17
CA TYR A 165 -9.06 11.51 21.16
C TYR A 165 -9.28 10.11 20.56
N GLU A 166 -8.23 9.43 20.12
CA GLU A 166 -8.34 8.11 19.48
C GLU A 166 -8.89 7.04 20.44
N LEU A 167 -8.46 7.03 21.71
CA LEU A 167 -9.01 6.13 22.74
C LEU A 167 -10.50 6.41 22.99
N THR A 168 -10.90 7.68 23.02
CA THR A 168 -12.31 8.06 23.18
C THR A 168 -13.15 7.57 22.00
N MET A 169 -12.64 7.71 20.76
CA MET A 169 -13.30 7.18 19.57
C MET A 169 -13.41 5.66 19.59
N MET A 170 -12.34 4.96 19.97
CA MET A 170 -12.33 3.51 20.11
C MET A 170 -13.37 3.05 21.15
N HIS A 171 -13.40 3.67 22.33
CA HIS A 171 -14.40 3.37 23.36
C HIS A 171 -15.81 3.56 22.80
N ARG A 172 -16.09 4.68 22.12
CA ARG A 172 -17.40 4.95 21.52
C ARG A 172 -17.83 3.86 20.53
N TYR A 173 -16.93 3.40 19.66
CA TYR A 173 -17.23 2.32 18.72
C TYR A 173 -17.45 0.98 19.44
N LEU A 174 -16.63 0.65 20.43
CA LEU A 174 -16.75 -0.60 21.19
C LEU A 174 -18.04 -0.62 22.00
N SER A 175 -18.41 0.47 22.69
CA SER A 175 -19.67 0.57 23.42
C SER A 175 -20.86 0.36 22.49
N ALA A 176 -20.86 1.00 21.31
CA ALA A 176 -21.93 0.82 20.32
C ALA A 176 -22.04 -0.65 19.83
N VAL A 177 -20.91 -1.34 19.65
CA VAL A 177 -20.89 -2.75 19.25
C VAL A 177 -21.39 -3.66 20.38
N VAL A 178 -21.00 -3.39 21.63
CA VAL A 178 -21.45 -4.15 22.81
C VAL A 178 -22.96 -3.96 23.05
N GLU A 179 -23.47 -2.73 22.89
CA GLU A 179 -24.90 -2.44 22.97
C GLU A 179 -25.70 -3.13 21.86
N ALA A 180 -25.14 -3.22 20.65
CA ALA A 180 -25.76 -3.93 19.53
C ALA A 180 -25.67 -5.46 19.65
N HIS A 181 -24.70 -5.98 20.41
CA HIS A 181 -24.46 -7.41 20.59
C HIS A 181 -24.25 -7.79 22.08
N PRO A 182 -25.32 -7.77 22.89
CA PRO A 182 -25.26 -8.04 24.34
C PRO A 182 -24.84 -9.46 24.73
N ASN A 183 -24.62 -10.37 23.77
CA ASN A 183 -24.31 -11.79 23.99
C ASN A 183 -22.84 -12.17 23.79
N VAL A 184 -21.89 -11.22 23.72
CA VAL A 184 -20.48 -11.57 23.98
C VAL A 184 -20.32 -11.72 25.49
N SER A 185 -20.80 -12.86 25.97
CA SER A 185 -20.78 -13.27 27.37
C SER A 185 -19.39 -13.03 27.96
N HIS A 186 -19.36 -12.36 29.12
CA HIS A 186 -18.28 -12.43 30.09
C HIS A 186 -17.88 -13.90 30.30
N SER A 187 -16.87 -14.39 29.57
CA SER A 187 -16.18 -15.62 29.96
C SER A 187 -15.31 -15.28 31.17
N SER A 188 -15.93 -15.41 32.34
CA SER A 188 -15.37 -15.52 33.68
C SER A 188 -13.87 -15.22 33.81
N SER A 189 -13.53 -14.02 34.26
CA SER A 189 -12.25 -13.76 34.95
C SER A 189 -12.41 -13.89 36.47
N ALA A 190 -13.25 -14.83 36.94
CA ALA A 190 -13.59 -14.98 38.36
C ALA A 190 -13.10 -16.29 39.02
N ASP A 191 -12.15 -17.01 38.41
CA ASP A 191 -11.50 -18.17 39.05
C ASP A 191 -9.99 -17.93 39.28
N LEU A 192 -9.64 -16.78 39.87
CA LEU A 192 -8.43 -16.67 40.70
C LEU A 192 -8.88 -16.62 42.17
N ILE A 193 -9.43 -17.73 42.66
CA ILE A 193 -9.54 -17.98 44.10
C ILE A 193 -8.12 -18.31 44.58
N ILE A 194 -7.52 -17.33 45.26
CA ILE A 194 -6.41 -17.54 46.19
C ILE A 194 -6.90 -18.53 47.25
N HIS A 195 -6.38 -19.76 47.23
CA HIS A 195 -6.46 -20.64 48.38
C HIS A 195 -5.23 -20.42 49.29
N PRO A 196 -5.40 -20.53 50.61
CA PRO A 196 -4.46 -20.10 51.65
C PRO A 196 -3.21 -20.98 51.77
#